data_AF-A0A2A2IAV2-F1
#
_entry.id   AF-A0A2A2IAV2-F1
#
_cell.length_a   1.000
_cell.length_b   1.000
_cell.length_c   1.000
_cell.angle_alpha   90.00
_cell.angle_beta   90.00
_cell.angle_gamma   90.00
#
_symmetry.space_group_name_H-M   'P 1'
#
loop_
_entity.id
_entity.type
_entity.pdbx_description
1 polymer ?
#
loop_
_entity_poly.entity_id
_entity_poly.type
_entity_poly.pdbx_seq_one_letter_code
_entity_poly.pdbx_strand_id
1 'polypeptide(L)'
;MTQDKEQSFEEIFKQNERRIYYHMQRLGIRDPYKEFYVEGLYAMWMAHKKYQPDKGPLSTYFNYTIRHRLIDMLRKKAREQYKDEAFASHEKLRVDNGNRDANTRNPIMESSGINVEDTQDWEKVKAGLTANQWNWVYGHIILEMPLKEIAEMKGVSVEAVKSWGKEARKKLRSDPALSGISTILPMD
;
A
#
# COMPACT_ATOMS: atom_id res chain seq x y z
N MET A 1 53.30 1.20 -45.99
CA MET A 1 52.69 2.06 -44.96
C MET A 1 51.19 1.88 -45.07
N THR A 2 50.63 0.96 -44.30
CA THR A 2 49.21 0.58 -44.38
C THR A 2 48.41 1.57 -43.55
N GLN A 3 47.64 2.39 -44.24
CA GLN A 3 46.76 3.40 -43.69
C GLN A 3 45.52 2.67 -43.16
N ASP A 4 45.59 2.22 -41.91
CA ASP A 4 44.43 1.67 -41.19
C ASP A 4 43.42 2.80 -41.01
N LYS A 5 42.38 2.80 -41.85
CA LYS A 5 41.19 3.61 -41.59
C LYS A 5 40.60 3.05 -40.30
N GLU A 6 40.72 3.79 -39.19
CA GLU A 6 39.92 3.54 -38.00
C GLU A 6 38.45 3.50 -38.41
N GLN A 7 37.90 2.31 -38.61
CA GLN A 7 36.47 2.14 -38.84
C GLN A 7 35.75 2.74 -37.66
N SER A 8 34.81 3.64 -37.93
CA SER A 8 34.02 4.24 -36.87
C SER A 8 33.26 3.13 -36.14
N PHE A 9 33.11 3.27 -34.82
CA PHE A 9 32.29 2.35 -34.05
C PHE A 9 30.89 2.18 -34.64
N GLU A 10 30.32 3.22 -35.24
CA GLU A 10 29.01 3.13 -35.90
C GLU A 10 28.99 2.08 -37.02
N GLU A 11 30.06 1.95 -37.79
CA GLU A 11 30.18 0.97 -38.88
C GLU A 11 30.30 -0.45 -38.32
N ILE A 12 31.16 -0.61 -37.30
CA ILE A 12 31.33 -1.88 -36.58
C ILE A 12 30.02 -2.28 -35.90
N PHE A 13 29.32 -1.32 -35.30
CA PHE A 13 28.04 -1.53 -34.65
C PHE A 13 26.98 -1.98 -35.66
N LYS A 14 26.81 -1.29 -36.79
CA LYS A 14 25.84 -1.67 -37.84
C LYS A 14 26.03 -3.10 -38.33
N GLN A 15 27.28 -3.57 -38.41
CA GLN A 15 27.59 -4.95 -38.82
C GLN A 15 27.26 -5.99 -37.72
N ASN A 16 27.21 -5.58 -36.46
CA ASN A 16 27.13 -6.47 -35.30
C ASN A 16 25.85 -6.30 -34.47
N GLU A 17 24.99 -5.32 -34.76
CA GLU A 17 23.77 -4.99 -34.02
C GLU A 17 22.87 -6.21 -33.81
N ARG A 18 22.70 -7.05 -34.86
CA ARG A 18 21.87 -8.27 -34.81
C ARG A 18 22.32 -9.28 -33.74
N ARG A 19 23.57 -9.21 -33.27
CA ARG A 19 24.07 -10.10 -32.21
C ARG A 19 23.37 -9.86 -30.87
N ILE A 20 23.01 -8.60 -30.59
CA ILE A 20 22.32 -8.25 -29.34
C ILE A 20 20.95 -8.94 -29.33
N TYR A 21 20.17 -8.74 -30.40
CA TYR A 21 18.87 -9.39 -30.56
C TYR A 21 18.96 -10.92 -30.57
N TYR A 22 19.97 -11.49 -31.22
CA TYR A 22 20.20 -12.94 -31.22
C TYR A 22 20.40 -13.49 -29.80
N HIS A 23 21.25 -12.85 -28.99
CA HIS A 23 21.48 -13.30 -27.61
C HIS A 23 20.27 -13.07 -26.72
N MET A 24 19.55 -11.95 -26.89
CA MET A 24 18.28 -11.70 -26.18
C MET A 24 17.26 -12.80 -26.47
N GLN A 25 17.06 -13.13 -27.75
CA GLN A 25 16.13 -14.19 -28.16
C GLN A 25 16.56 -15.56 -27.61
N ARG A 26 17.86 -15.91 -27.69
CA ARG A 26 18.37 -17.17 -27.12
C ARG A 26 18.24 -17.27 -25.61
N LEU A 27 18.26 -16.15 -24.90
CA LEU A 27 18.07 -16.09 -23.45
C LEU A 27 16.57 -15.99 -23.07
N GLY A 28 15.66 -15.97 -24.05
CA GLY A 28 14.22 -15.82 -23.79
C GLY A 28 13.84 -14.45 -23.24
N ILE A 29 14.66 -13.42 -23.47
CA ILE A 29 14.46 -12.08 -22.92
C ILE A 29 13.40 -11.34 -23.73
N ARG A 30 12.30 -10.97 -23.05
CA ARG A 30 11.33 -9.99 -23.55
C ARG A 30 11.68 -8.61 -22.99
N ASP A 31 11.88 -7.65 -23.88
CA ASP A 31 12.44 -6.35 -23.51
C ASP A 31 11.57 -5.18 -24.02
N PRO A 32 10.37 -4.96 -23.42
CA PRO A 32 9.45 -3.93 -23.88
C PRO A 32 10.02 -2.52 -23.76
N TYR A 33 10.88 -2.28 -22.76
CA TYR A 33 11.48 -0.97 -22.47
C TYR A 33 12.92 -0.84 -23.01
N LYS A 34 13.41 -1.82 -23.77
CA LYS A 34 14.76 -1.83 -24.37
C LYS A 34 15.93 -1.76 -23.36
N GLU A 35 15.71 -2.15 -22.12
CA GLU A 35 16.75 -2.10 -21.07
C GLU A 35 17.89 -3.07 -21.34
N PHE A 36 17.55 -4.30 -21.75
CA PHE A 36 18.55 -5.31 -22.11
C PHE A 36 19.26 -4.95 -23.42
N TYR A 37 18.53 -4.37 -24.38
CA TYR A 37 19.12 -3.89 -25.62
C TYR A 37 20.19 -2.82 -25.38
N VAL A 38 19.88 -1.79 -24.60
CA VAL A 38 20.82 -0.70 -24.28
C VAL A 38 22.06 -1.22 -23.57
N GLU A 39 21.89 -2.17 -22.65
CA GLU A 39 23.01 -2.78 -21.94
C GLU A 39 23.85 -3.71 -22.82
N GLY A 40 23.23 -4.41 -23.78
CA GLY A 40 23.95 -5.14 -24.82
C GLY A 40 24.78 -4.22 -25.71
N LEU A 41 24.21 -3.05 -26.08
CA LEU A 41 24.91 -2.01 -26.84
C LEU A 41 26.10 -1.45 -26.05
N TYR A 42 25.89 -1.11 -24.78
CA TYR A 42 26.96 -0.64 -23.90
C TYR A 42 28.08 -1.67 -23.74
N ALA A 43 27.73 -2.95 -23.60
CA ALA A 43 28.70 -4.05 -23.55
C ALA A 43 29.54 -4.13 -24.83
N MET A 44 28.91 -3.97 -26.00
CA MET A 44 29.59 -3.97 -27.29
C MET A 44 30.54 -2.77 -27.43
N TRP A 45 30.11 -1.58 -27.01
CA TRP A 45 30.95 -0.38 -26.98
C TRP A 45 32.19 -0.56 -26.10
N MET A 46 32.00 -1.09 -24.89
CA MET A 46 33.10 -1.36 -23.97
C MET A 46 34.06 -2.44 -24.50
N ALA A 47 33.53 -3.46 -25.16
CA ALA A 47 34.34 -4.49 -25.82
C ALA A 47 35.17 -3.90 -26.97
N HIS A 48 34.59 -3.01 -27.78
CA HIS A 48 35.31 -2.33 -28.85
C HIS A 48 36.48 -1.50 -28.31
N LYS A 49 36.27 -0.73 -27.24
CA LYS A 49 37.33 0.07 -26.60
C LYS A 49 38.47 -0.76 -26.00
N LYS A 50 38.16 -1.94 -25.48
CA LYS A 50 39.14 -2.82 -24.81
C LYS A 50 39.70 -3.90 -25.74
N TYR A 51 39.35 -3.86 -27.03
CA TYR A 51 39.72 -4.90 -27.97
C TYR A 51 41.24 -4.92 -28.20
N GLN A 52 41.78 -6.13 -28.23
CA GLN A 52 43.19 -6.41 -28.44
C GLN A 52 43.28 -7.43 -29.58
N PRO A 53 43.70 -7.02 -30.80
CA PRO A 53 43.68 -7.90 -31.98
C PRO A 53 44.48 -9.20 -31.83
N ASP A 54 45.50 -9.21 -30.96
CA ASP A 54 46.32 -10.36 -30.60
C ASP A 54 45.55 -11.45 -29.84
N LYS A 55 44.43 -11.11 -29.20
CA LYS A 55 43.64 -12.03 -28.37
C LYS A 55 42.50 -12.74 -29.12
N GLY A 56 42.41 -12.54 -30.43
CA GLY A 56 41.45 -13.20 -31.31
C GLY A 56 40.39 -12.25 -31.89
N PRO A 57 39.45 -12.78 -32.69
CA PRO A 57 38.53 -11.95 -33.48
C PRO A 57 37.54 -11.13 -32.62
N LEU A 58 37.33 -9.86 -33.00
CA LEU A 58 36.37 -8.95 -32.36
C LEU A 58 34.95 -9.52 -32.27
N SER A 59 34.51 -10.26 -33.30
CA SER A 59 33.19 -10.89 -33.36
C SER A 59 32.98 -11.92 -32.25
N THR A 60 34.00 -12.73 -31.95
CA THR A 60 33.98 -13.70 -30.84
C THR A 60 33.94 -12.96 -29.51
N TYR A 61 34.73 -11.90 -29.38
CA TYR A 61 34.74 -11.09 -28.17
C TYR A 61 33.41 -10.37 -27.90
N PHE A 62 32.74 -9.88 -28.95
CA PHE A 62 31.38 -9.35 -28.86
C PHE A 62 30.37 -10.41 -28.41
N ASN A 63 30.39 -11.60 -29.02
CA ASN A 63 29.50 -12.68 -28.62
C ASN A 63 29.66 -13.03 -27.14
N TYR A 64 30.91 -13.13 -26.69
CA TYR A 64 31.22 -13.38 -25.28
C TYR A 64 30.69 -12.25 -24.40
N THR A 65 31.09 -11.01 -24.66
CA THR A 65 30.80 -9.86 -23.79
C THR A 65 29.31 -9.55 -23.70
N ILE A 66 28.60 -9.56 -24.83
CA ILE A 66 27.14 -9.32 -24.88
C ILE A 66 26.41 -10.40 -24.09
N ARG A 67 26.70 -11.68 -24.36
CA ARG A 67 26.02 -12.79 -23.68
C ARG A 67 26.21 -12.73 -22.16
N HIS A 68 27.45 -12.52 -21.69
CA HIS A 68 27.72 -12.45 -20.25
C HIS A 68 27.03 -11.26 -19.60
N ARG A 69 27.06 -10.08 -20.26
CA ARG A 69 26.38 -8.90 -19.73
C ARG A 69 24.87 -9.12 -19.56
N LEU A 70 24.22 -9.69 -20.57
CA LEU A 70 22.79 -9.99 -20.51
C LEU A 70 22.45 -11.02 -19.42
N ILE A 71 23.28 -12.05 -19.25
CA ILE A 71 23.13 -13.04 -18.16
C ILE A 71 23.26 -12.37 -16.79
N ASP A 72 24.24 -11.49 -16.61
CA ASP A 72 24.47 -10.80 -15.34
C ASP A 72 23.31 -9.87 -14.99
N MET A 73 22.77 -9.17 -15.99
CA MET A 73 21.54 -8.40 -15.83
C MET A 73 20.34 -9.28 -15.45
N LEU A 74 20.17 -10.42 -16.11
CA LEU A 74 19.07 -11.34 -15.82
C LEU A 74 19.14 -11.83 -14.37
N ARG A 75 20.35 -12.22 -13.92
CA ARG A 75 20.61 -12.61 -12.53
C ARG A 75 20.35 -11.47 -11.54
N LYS A 76 20.69 -10.23 -11.92
CA LYS A 76 20.41 -9.04 -11.08
C LYS A 76 18.91 -8.83 -10.92
N LYS A 77 18.16 -8.80 -12.02
CA LYS A 77 16.69 -8.65 -12.00
C LYS A 77 16.00 -9.78 -11.23
N ALA A 78 16.44 -11.02 -11.40
CA ALA A 78 15.88 -12.15 -10.64
C ALA A 78 16.08 -11.99 -9.12
N ARG A 79 17.23 -11.47 -8.69
CA ARG A 79 17.47 -11.18 -7.26
C ARG A 79 16.63 -10.02 -6.74
N GLU A 80 16.42 -8.99 -7.55
CA GLU A 80 15.56 -7.85 -7.20
C GLU A 80 14.11 -8.32 -7.05
N GLN A 81 13.59 -9.07 -8.01
CA GLN A 81 12.25 -9.68 -7.94
C GLN A 81 12.07 -10.55 -6.69
N TYR A 82 13.03 -11.42 -6.37
CA TYR A 82 12.96 -12.23 -5.16
C TYR A 82 12.91 -11.38 -3.88
N LYS A 83 13.66 -10.27 -3.82
CA LYS A 83 13.62 -9.35 -2.68
C LYS A 83 12.29 -8.62 -2.58
N ASP A 84 11.75 -8.17 -3.71
CA ASP A 84 10.46 -7.48 -3.76
C ASP A 84 9.32 -8.42 -3.35
N GLU A 85 9.35 -9.68 -3.79
CA GLU A 85 8.41 -10.73 -3.38
C GLU A 85 8.54 -11.09 -1.90
N ALA A 86 9.77 -11.20 -1.39
CA ALA A 86 10.03 -11.42 0.04
C ALA A 86 9.49 -10.25 0.88
N PHE A 87 9.69 -9.01 0.44
CA PHE A 87 9.14 -7.83 1.12
C PHE A 87 7.60 -7.84 1.09
N ALA A 88 7.00 -8.04 -0.08
CA ALA A 88 5.55 -8.08 -0.24
C ALA A 88 4.89 -9.21 0.56
N SER A 89 5.54 -10.38 0.68
CA SER A 89 5.04 -11.48 1.51
C SER A 89 5.16 -11.19 3.01
N HIS A 90 6.26 -10.57 3.45
CA HIS A 90 6.40 -10.10 4.84
C HIS A 90 5.35 -9.03 5.19
N GLU A 91 5.05 -8.11 4.28
CA GLU A 91 4.01 -7.10 4.49
C GLU A 91 2.61 -7.72 4.56
N LYS A 92 2.31 -8.70 3.69
CA LYS A 92 1.06 -9.48 3.77
C LYS A 92 0.90 -10.18 5.12
N LEU A 93 1.95 -10.81 5.65
CA LEU A 93 1.92 -11.46 6.97
C LEU A 93 1.70 -10.48 8.13
N ARG A 94 2.05 -9.19 7.98
CA ARG A 94 1.79 -8.17 9.02
C ARG A 94 0.33 -7.72 9.06
N VAL A 95 -0.38 -7.76 7.94
CA VAL A 95 -1.76 -7.26 7.82
C VAL A 95 -2.77 -8.41 7.92
N ASP A 96 -2.37 -9.62 7.57
CA ASP A 96 -3.22 -10.80 7.54
C ASP A 96 -2.86 -11.77 8.68
N ASN A 97 -3.63 -11.71 9.77
CA ASN A 97 -3.51 -12.62 10.92
C ASN A 97 -4.23 -13.97 10.72
N GLY A 98 -4.69 -14.26 9.50
CA GLY A 98 -5.43 -15.48 9.17
C GLY A 98 -6.92 -15.43 9.52
N ASN A 99 -7.40 -14.34 10.14
CA ASN A 99 -8.82 -14.16 10.42
C ASN A 99 -9.57 -13.75 9.15
N ARG A 100 -10.77 -14.29 8.96
CA ARG A 100 -11.55 -14.17 7.72
C ARG A 100 -13.01 -13.90 8.03
N ASP A 101 -13.62 -13.02 7.25
CA ASP A 101 -15.06 -12.81 7.30
C ASP A 101 -15.78 -14.09 6.83
N ALA A 102 -16.72 -14.59 7.64
CA ALA A 102 -17.37 -15.87 7.39
C ALA A 102 -18.20 -15.88 6.08
N ASN A 103 -18.72 -14.73 5.65
CA ASN A 103 -19.58 -14.61 4.48
C ASN A 103 -18.79 -14.29 3.21
N THR A 104 -17.80 -13.40 3.34
CA THR A 104 -17.07 -12.82 2.21
C THR A 104 -15.71 -13.47 1.99
N ARG A 105 -15.18 -14.21 2.99
CA ARG A 105 -13.83 -14.78 3.03
C ARG A 105 -12.70 -13.77 2.83
N ASN A 106 -12.99 -12.49 3.06
CA ASN A 106 -11.99 -11.44 3.03
C ASN A 106 -11.19 -11.43 4.34
N PRO A 107 -9.89 -11.07 4.32
CA PRO A 107 -9.12 -10.84 5.54
C PRO A 107 -9.80 -9.78 6.42
N ILE A 108 -10.03 -10.10 7.69
CA ILE A 108 -10.51 -9.12 8.67
C ILE A 108 -9.27 -8.36 9.14
N MET A 109 -9.18 -7.08 8.80
CA MET A 109 -8.14 -6.21 9.35
C MET A 109 -8.31 -6.11 10.86
N GLU A 110 -7.24 -6.35 11.59
CA GLU A 110 -7.20 -6.18 13.03
C GLU A 110 -7.34 -4.68 13.35
N SER A 111 -8.48 -4.29 13.92
CA SER A 111 -8.75 -2.90 14.32
C SER A 111 -8.08 -2.51 15.64
N SER A 112 -7.33 -3.42 16.27
CA SER A 112 -6.56 -3.24 17.50
C SER A 112 -5.50 -2.14 17.31
N GLY A 113 -5.89 -0.87 17.48
CA GLY A 113 -5.01 0.28 17.25
C GLY A 113 -5.67 1.43 16.48
N ILE A 114 -6.86 1.22 15.89
CA ILE A 114 -7.76 2.34 15.58
C ILE A 114 -8.35 2.76 16.91
N ASN A 115 -7.63 3.60 17.63
CA ASN A 115 -8.25 4.47 18.61
C ASN A 115 -9.13 5.39 17.78
N VAL A 116 -10.40 5.00 17.58
CA VAL A 116 -11.41 6.02 17.35
C VAL A 116 -11.36 6.80 18.65
N GLU A 117 -10.60 7.89 18.65
CA GLU A 117 -10.67 8.89 19.71
C GLU A 117 -12.10 9.45 19.67
N ASP A 118 -13.05 8.70 20.21
CA ASP A 118 -14.38 9.15 20.62
C ASP A 118 -14.28 10.10 21.83
N THR A 119 -13.11 10.70 22.04
CA THR A 119 -12.80 11.62 23.12
C THR A 119 -13.08 13.08 22.78
N GLN A 120 -13.58 13.43 21.58
CA GLN A 120 -13.71 14.85 21.19
C GLN A 120 -15.11 15.44 20.99
N ASP A 121 -16.22 14.73 21.21
CA ASP A 121 -17.55 15.33 20.94
C ASP A 121 -18.54 15.36 22.12
N TRP A 122 -18.26 14.74 23.27
CA TRP A 122 -19.17 14.79 24.43
C TRP A 122 -19.32 16.18 25.05
N GLU A 123 -18.29 17.03 24.96
CA GLU A 123 -18.38 18.43 25.43
C GLU A 123 -19.35 19.26 24.56
N LYS A 124 -19.33 19.05 23.24
CA LYS A 124 -20.28 19.70 22.30
C LYS A 124 -21.70 19.19 22.52
N VAL A 125 -21.86 17.88 22.70
CA VAL A 125 -23.15 17.27 23.05
C VAL A 125 -23.70 17.88 24.34
N LYS A 126 -22.86 17.99 25.38
CA LYS A 126 -23.25 18.57 26.66
C LYS A 126 -23.67 20.04 26.52
N ALA A 127 -23.00 20.82 25.69
CA ALA A 127 -23.33 22.23 25.46
C ALA A 127 -24.72 22.42 24.81
N GLY A 128 -25.19 21.47 23.99
CA GLY A 128 -26.51 21.54 23.34
C GLY A 128 -27.71 21.08 24.20
N LEU A 129 -27.43 20.45 25.34
CA LEU A 129 -28.45 19.85 26.21
C LEU A 129 -28.67 20.68 27.48
N THR A 130 -29.89 20.66 28.01
CA THR A 130 -30.14 21.21 29.35
C THR A 130 -29.55 20.30 30.41
N ALA A 131 -29.32 20.80 31.63
CA ALA A 131 -28.75 20.01 32.72
C ALA A 131 -29.53 18.70 32.98
N ASN A 132 -30.86 18.75 32.86
CA ASN A 132 -31.73 17.59 33.04
C ASN A 132 -31.62 16.58 31.89
N GLN A 133 -31.50 17.08 30.65
CA GLN A 133 -31.27 16.24 29.46
C GLN A 133 -29.88 15.59 29.52
N TRP A 134 -28.86 16.33 29.96
CA TRP A 134 -27.51 15.81 30.17
C TRP A 134 -27.47 14.77 31.31
N ASN A 135 -28.19 14.99 32.41
CA ASN A 135 -28.30 13.99 33.48
C ASN A 135 -28.86 12.66 32.97
N TRP A 136 -29.82 12.70 32.04
CA TRP A 136 -30.33 11.49 31.39
C TRP A 136 -29.28 10.85 30.48
N VAL A 137 -28.61 11.62 29.61
CA VAL A 137 -27.56 11.09 28.72
C VAL A 137 -26.42 10.47 29.54
N TYR A 138 -25.88 11.19 30.51
CA TYR A 138 -24.80 10.70 31.35
C TYR A 138 -25.21 9.49 32.17
N GLY A 139 -26.39 9.54 32.81
CA GLY A 139 -26.82 8.45 33.68
C GLY A 139 -27.25 7.19 32.94
N HIS A 140 -28.04 7.33 31.87
CA HIS A 140 -28.64 6.20 31.18
C HIS A 140 -27.80 5.69 30.02
N ILE A 141 -27.10 6.58 29.29
CA ILE A 141 -26.33 6.20 28.11
C ILE A 141 -24.87 5.96 28.45
N ILE A 142 -24.24 6.83 29.25
CA ILE A 142 -22.80 6.70 29.58
C ILE A 142 -22.59 5.72 30.74
N LEU A 143 -23.45 5.75 31.76
CA LEU A 143 -23.34 4.90 32.95
C LEU A 143 -24.28 3.68 32.94
N GLU A 144 -25.09 3.50 31.89
CA GLU A 144 -26.05 2.38 31.73
C GLU A 144 -27.00 2.16 32.91
N MET A 145 -27.28 3.20 33.71
CA MET A 145 -28.15 3.07 34.87
C MET A 145 -29.62 2.95 34.46
N PRO A 146 -30.42 2.16 35.18
CA PRO A 146 -31.85 2.10 34.96
C PRO A 146 -32.52 3.44 35.34
N LEU A 147 -33.57 3.81 34.61
CA LEU A 147 -34.27 5.10 34.78
C LEU A 147 -34.79 5.32 36.22
N LYS A 148 -35.08 4.23 36.94
CA LYS A 148 -35.54 4.25 38.33
C LYS A 148 -34.44 4.73 39.28
N GLU A 149 -33.20 4.28 39.10
CA GLU A 149 -32.06 4.71 39.91
C GLU A 149 -31.71 6.18 39.64
N ILE A 150 -31.83 6.63 38.39
CA ILE A 150 -31.65 8.05 38.03
C ILE A 150 -32.72 8.92 38.71
N ALA A 151 -33.96 8.44 38.75
CA ALA A 151 -35.08 9.13 39.38
C ALA A 151 -34.88 9.25 40.90
N GLU A 152 -34.44 8.18 41.55
CA GLU A 152 -34.11 8.14 42.98
C GLU A 152 -32.93 9.07 43.30
N MET A 153 -31.84 9.02 42.53
CA MET A 153 -30.66 9.87 42.73
C MET A 153 -30.96 11.36 42.57
N LYS A 154 -31.88 11.73 41.67
CA LYS A 154 -32.24 13.13 41.39
C LYS A 154 -33.48 13.59 42.15
N GLY A 155 -34.12 12.72 42.93
CA GLY A 155 -35.32 13.04 43.70
C GLY A 155 -36.53 13.41 42.84
N VAL A 156 -36.66 12.82 41.64
CA VAL A 156 -37.75 13.10 40.69
C VAL A 156 -38.55 11.84 40.36
N SER A 157 -39.72 11.99 39.74
CA SER A 157 -40.49 10.84 39.22
C SER A 157 -39.79 10.20 38.01
N VAL A 158 -40.01 8.90 37.80
CA VAL A 158 -39.51 8.15 36.63
C VAL A 158 -40.03 8.74 35.32
N GLU A 159 -41.26 9.27 35.32
CA GLU A 159 -41.89 9.94 34.19
C GLU A 159 -41.14 11.21 33.77
N ALA A 160 -40.58 11.96 34.74
CA ALA A 160 -39.76 13.14 34.48
C ALA A 160 -38.45 12.76 33.77
N VAL A 161 -37.80 11.68 34.22
CA VAL A 161 -36.58 11.14 33.60
C VAL A 161 -36.86 10.66 32.17
N LYS A 162 -38.00 10.00 31.93
CA LYS A 162 -38.45 9.63 30.57
C LYS A 162 -38.67 10.85 29.67
N SER A 163 -39.26 11.93 30.22
CA SER A 163 -39.44 13.19 29.50
C SER A 163 -38.11 13.82 29.09
N TRP A 164 -37.11 13.83 30.00
CA TRP A 164 -35.77 14.32 29.70
C TRP A 164 -35.11 13.54 28.57
N GLY A 165 -35.24 12.21 28.56
CA GLY A 165 -34.73 11.37 27.48
C GLY A 165 -35.42 11.59 26.14
N LYS A 166 -36.73 11.83 26.13
CA LYS A 166 -37.48 12.16 24.91
C LYS A 166 -37.00 13.47 24.28
N GLU A 167 -36.81 14.50 25.09
CA GLU A 167 -36.32 15.80 24.61
C GLU A 167 -34.84 15.76 24.21
N ALA A 168 -34.01 15.04 24.96
CA ALA A 168 -32.60 14.84 24.63
C ALA A 168 -32.47 14.14 23.26
N ARG A 169 -33.19 13.03 23.04
CA ARG A 169 -33.20 12.32 21.75
C ARG A 169 -33.64 13.22 20.59
N LYS A 170 -34.64 14.09 20.80
CA LYS A 170 -35.10 15.04 19.77
C LYS A 170 -33.98 16.01 19.36
N LYS A 171 -33.23 16.55 20.32
CA LYS A 171 -32.11 17.48 20.06
C LYS A 171 -30.91 16.79 19.42
N LEU A 172 -30.56 15.60 19.90
CA LEU A 172 -29.45 14.80 19.36
C LEU A 172 -29.70 14.38 17.90
N ARG A 173 -30.97 14.18 17.50
CA ARG A 173 -31.35 13.85 16.12
C ARG A 173 -31.43 15.05 15.19
N SER A 174 -31.69 16.25 15.71
CA SER A 174 -31.87 17.46 14.88
C SER A 174 -30.56 18.13 14.48
N ASP A 175 -29.47 17.88 15.21
CA ASP A 175 -28.17 18.49 14.92
C ASP A 175 -27.33 17.56 14.00
N PRO A 176 -27.02 17.96 12.76
CA PRO A 176 -26.23 17.15 11.83
C PRO A 176 -24.82 16.84 12.36
N ALA A 177 -24.26 17.67 13.25
CA ALA A 177 -22.97 17.40 13.91
C ALA A 177 -23.04 16.32 15.00
N LEU A 178 -24.24 15.96 15.47
CA LEU A 178 -24.48 14.96 16.53
C LEU A 178 -25.20 13.70 16.03
N SER A 179 -25.51 13.66 14.73
CA SER A 179 -26.30 12.60 14.07
C SER A 179 -25.64 11.21 14.12
N GLY A 180 -24.31 11.14 14.25
CA GLY A 180 -23.56 9.87 14.36
C GLY A 180 -23.88 9.06 15.62
N ILE A 181 -24.28 9.71 16.72
CA ILE A 181 -24.58 9.06 18.01
C ILE A 181 -25.99 8.42 17.99
N SER A 182 -26.91 8.91 17.14
CA SER A 182 -28.27 8.37 17.07
C SER A 182 -28.34 6.93 16.55
N THR A 183 -27.28 6.42 15.90
CA THR A 183 -27.20 5.06 15.36
C THR A 183 -26.99 4.01 16.47
N ILE A 184 -26.53 4.43 17.65
CA ILE A 184 -26.20 3.53 18.78
C ILE A 184 -27.36 3.40 19.77
N LEU A 185 -28.42 4.23 19.66
CA LEU A 185 -29.53 4.23 20.60
C LEU A 185 -30.59 3.16 20.24
N PRO A 186 -30.93 2.24 21.15
CA PRO A 186 -32.02 1.28 20.93
C PRO A 186 -33.36 2.00 20.74
N MET A 187 -34.12 1.53 19.75
CA MET A 187 -35.46 2.01 19.40
C MET A 187 -36.51 1.38 20.32
N ASP A 188 -36.63 1.91 21.53
CA ASP A 188 -37.81 1.71 22.39
C ASP A 188 -38.54 3.06 22.63
#